data_AF-A0A8T1SYB0-F1
#
_entry.id   AF-A0A8T1SYB0-F1
#
_cell.length_a   1.000
_cell.length_b   1.000
_cell.length_c   1.000
_cell.angle_alpha   90.00
_cell.angle_beta   90.00
_cell.angle_gamma   90.00
#
_symmetry.space_group_name_H-M   'P 1'
#
loop_
_entity.id
_entity.type
_entity.pdbx_description
1 polymer ?
#
loop_
_entity_poly.entity_id
_entity_poly.type
_entity_poly.pdbx_seq_one_letter_code
_entity_poly.pdbx_strand_id
1 'polypeptide(L)'
;ALSFRGQLYGAGTAGSCRGGGGGAVGKMAAWGGVSRLWRRCCQGPGTFPVNYSSRDMPKQYRFLLNKDLLWVQFSGLHTDLHRHKDNSLVSISDEPDTLYRKLSVLVKGHDKTVLDSYEYFAVLAAKELGISIEKVHEPPRKIERFTLLKSIHIFKKHRVQYEMRTHYRCLELKHLTGSTADVYLEYIQRNLPEGVAMEIKKTKLEKLPEHIQKPVWDKLLSVEETASTS
;
A
#
# COMPACT_ATOMS: atom_id res chain seq x y z
N ALA A 1 12.92 42.46 15.61
CA ALA A 1 12.08 43.53 16.19
C ALA A 1 10.98 43.88 15.19
N LEU A 2 9.80 44.29 15.68
CA LEU A 2 8.52 44.56 14.98
C LEU A 2 7.54 43.38 14.91
N SER A 3 6.97 43.15 16.09
CA SER A 3 5.56 42.84 16.36
C SER A 3 4.60 43.64 15.48
N PHE A 4 3.49 43.05 15.03
CA PHE A 4 2.18 43.72 15.10
C PHE A 4 1.01 42.71 15.07
N ARG A 5 0.11 42.94 16.04
CA ARG A 5 -1.24 42.39 16.33
C ARG A 5 -2.07 42.10 15.06
N GLY A 6 -2.96 41.12 14.98
CA GLY A 6 -3.91 40.63 15.98
C GLY A 6 -5.27 41.31 15.75
N GLN A 7 -6.24 40.61 15.13
CA GLN A 7 -7.66 40.93 15.26
C GLN A 7 -8.54 39.70 14.98
N LEU A 8 -9.13 39.22 16.08
CA LEU A 8 -10.25 38.31 16.17
C LEU A 8 -11.55 39.05 15.86
N TYR A 9 -12.45 38.42 15.12
CA TYR A 9 -13.89 38.65 15.25
C TYR A 9 -14.58 37.29 15.29
N GLY A 10 -15.42 37.11 16.31
CA GLY A 10 -16.32 35.98 16.45
C GLY A 10 -17.77 36.44 16.58
N ALA A 11 -18.63 35.41 16.69
CA ALA A 11 -20.00 35.38 17.22
C ALA A 11 -21.18 35.33 16.23
N GLY A 12 -22.11 34.42 16.56
CA GLY A 12 -23.55 34.46 16.26
C GLY A 12 -24.02 33.56 15.12
N THR A 13 -25.05 32.70 15.19
CA THR A 13 -25.93 32.14 16.25
C THR A 13 -26.87 31.16 15.52
N ALA A 14 -27.40 30.18 16.26
CA ALA A 14 -28.34 29.17 15.79
C ALA A 14 -29.69 29.74 15.28
N GLY A 15 -30.33 29.01 14.36
CA GLY A 15 -31.69 29.27 13.91
C GLY A 15 -32.37 27.97 13.44
N SER A 16 -33.22 27.43 14.32
CA SER A 16 -34.12 26.29 14.09
C SER A 16 -35.43 26.81 13.50
N CYS A 17 -35.95 26.17 12.44
CA CYS A 17 -37.33 26.38 11.98
C CYS A 17 -38.03 25.03 11.80
N ARG A 18 -39.08 24.83 12.63
CA ARG A 18 -40.14 23.84 12.50
C ARG A 18 -41.37 24.50 11.86
N GLY A 19 -42.13 23.70 11.13
CA GLY A 19 -43.52 23.97 10.70
C GLY A 19 -43.73 23.43 9.28
N GLY A 20 -44.69 22.58 8.93
CA GLY A 20 -45.87 22.07 9.65
C GLY A 20 -47.11 22.20 8.76
N GLY A 21 -47.71 21.08 8.36
CA GLY A 21 -49.04 20.97 7.71
C GLY A 21 -48.99 21.10 6.17
N GLY A 22 -49.70 20.33 5.36
CA GLY A 22 -50.80 19.36 5.55
C GLY A 22 -51.59 19.34 4.23
N GLY A 23 -52.04 18.18 3.76
CA GLY A 23 -52.88 18.10 2.55
C GLY A 23 -52.92 16.71 1.94
N ALA A 24 -54.06 16.04 2.11
CA ALA A 24 -54.36 14.67 1.72
C ALA A 24 -54.89 14.53 0.27
N VAL A 25 -55.25 13.28 -0.07
CA VAL A 25 -56.06 12.81 -1.23
C VAL A 25 -55.23 12.50 -2.47
N GLY A 26 -55.28 11.33 -3.12
CA GLY A 26 -56.07 10.10 -2.98
C GLY A 26 -56.00 9.30 -4.30
N LYS A 27 -56.38 8.00 -4.24
CA LYS A 27 -56.72 7.05 -5.34
C LYS A 27 -55.55 6.46 -6.15
N MET A 28 -55.26 5.15 -6.10
CA MET A 28 -55.99 3.92 -6.53
C MET A 28 -55.69 3.48 -7.97
N ALA A 29 -55.19 2.23 -8.06
CA ALA A 29 -55.43 1.22 -9.10
C ALA A 29 -54.76 1.47 -10.49
N ALA A 30 -54.38 0.49 -11.32
CA ALA A 30 -54.41 -0.97 -11.29
C ALA A 30 -53.43 -1.52 -12.36
N TRP A 31 -52.86 -2.69 -12.07
CA TRP A 31 -52.78 -3.90 -12.91
C TRP A 31 -52.30 -3.81 -14.38
N GLY A 32 -51.25 -4.59 -14.66
CA GLY A 32 -50.88 -5.00 -16.01
C GLY A 32 -49.76 -6.04 -15.95
N GLY A 33 -50.10 -7.26 -15.54
CA GLY A 33 -49.20 -8.40 -15.65
C GLY A 33 -49.25 -9.00 -17.06
N VAL A 34 -48.09 -9.35 -17.61
CA VAL A 34 -47.94 -10.53 -18.45
C VAL A 34 -46.65 -11.23 -18.03
N SER A 35 -46.82 -12.47 -17.59
CA SER A 35 -45.79 -13.42 -17.22
C SER A 35 -45.76 -14.52 -18.28
N ARG A 36 -44.61 -15.21 -18.34
CA ARG A 36 -44.35 -16.52 -18.97
C ARG A 36 -43.99 -16.46 -20.45
N LEU A 37 -43.07 -17.25 -21.01
CA LEU A 37 -42.18 -18.35 -20.61
C LEU A 37 -41.20 -18.43 -21.83
N TRP A 38 -39.92 -18.78 -21.79
CA TRP A 38 -39.40 -20.11 -21.45
C TRP A 38 -37.86 -20.13 -21.49
N ARG A 39 -37.35 -21.27 -20.99
CA ARG A 39 -36.02 -21.60 -20.47
C ARG A 39 -34.90 -21.88 -21.50
N ARG A 40 -33.69 -21.99 -20.91
CA ARG A 40 -32.42 -22.65 -21.30
C ARG A 40 -31.44 -21.75 -22.05
N CYS A 41 -30.18 -21.60 -21.64
CA CYS A 41 -29.28 -22.63 -21.11
C CYS A 41 -28.39 -22.14 -19.96
N CYS A 42 -28.18 -23.01 -18.98
CA CYS A 42 -27.12 -22.92 -17.98
C CYS A 42 -25.77 -23.23 -18.63
N GLN A 43 -24.70 -22.53 -18.24
CA GLN A 43 -23.50 -23.11 -17.58
C GLN A 43 -22.41 -22.04 -17.47
N GLY A 44 -21.67 -22.11 -16.36
CA GLY A 44 -20.76 -21.08 -15.86
C GLY A 44 -19.36 -21.08 -16.49
N PRO A 45 -18.35 -20.65 -15.72
CA PRO A 45 -17.14 -20.02 -16.23
C PRO A 45 -16.14 -21.04 -16.78
N GLY A 46 -15.71 -20.82 -18.01
CA GLY A 46 -14.71 -21.65 -18.68
C GLY A 46 -13.31 -21.36 -18.17
N THR A 47 -12.79 -22.32 -17.38
CA THR A 47 -11.37 -22.59 -17.20
C THR A 47 -10.70 -22.88 -18.55
N PHE A 48 -9.47 -22.41 -18.74
CA PHE A 48 -8.65 -22.74 -19.92
C PHE A 48 -7.87 -24.04 -19.65
N PRO A 49 -8.08 -25.12 -20.42
CA PRO A 49 -7.15 -26.22 -20.47
C PRO A 49 -6.19 -26.07 -21.64
N VAL A 50 -4.91 -26.13 -21.32
CA VAL A 50 -3.83 -26.52 -22.21
C VAL A 50 -4.06 -27.98 -22.59
N ASN A 51 -4.14 -28.30 -23.88
CA ASN A 51 -4.05 -29.67 -24.36
C ASN A 51 -2.97 -29.82 -25.42
N TYR A 52 -2.09 -30.76 -25.11
CA TYR A 52 -1.05 -31.37 -25.93
C TYR A 52 -1.70 -32.02 -27.16
N SER A 53 -1.22 -31.71 -28.37
CA SER A 53 -1.58 -32.46 -29.57
C SER A 53 -0.35 -33.25 -30.03
N SER A 54 -0.51 -34.57 -29.96
CA SER A 54 0.44 -35.57 -30.41
C SER A 54 0.61 -35.54 -31.93
N ARG A 55 1.82 -35.90 -32.32
CA ARG A 55 2.31 -36.07 -33.69
C ARG A 55 1.43 -37.05 -34.46
N ASP A 56 1.20 -36.75 -35.74
CA ASP A 56 1.25 -37.76 -36.80
C ASP A 56 1.66 -37.09 -38.13
N MET A 57 2.68 -37.66 -38.75
CA MET A 57 3.24 -37.28 -40.06
C MET A 57 2.91 -38.38 -41.06
N PRO A 58 2.68 -38.02 -42.35
CA PRO A 58 3.25 -38.85 -43.39
C PRO A 58 3.92 -38.08 -44.54
N LYS A 59 5.12 -38.57 -44.86
CA LYS A 59 5.73 -38.88 -46.18
C LYS A 59 5.55 -37.87 -47.35
N GLN A 60 6.63 -37.11 -47.57
CA GLN A 60 7.52 -37.16 -48.75
C GLN A 60 6.91 -37.18 -50.17
N TYR A 61 7.15 -36.09 -50.92
CA TYR A 61 7.37 -36.09 -52.37
C TYR A 61 8.40 -35.01 -52.77
N ARG A 62 9.10 -35.31 -53.86
CA ARG A 62 10.36 -34.78 -54.41
C ARG A 62 10.18 -33.52 -55.29
N PHE A 63 11.24 -32.70 -55.29
CA PHE A 63 11.75 -31.81 -56.37
C PHE A 63 10.85 -30.61 -56.73
N LEU A 64 11.36 -29.37 -56.76
CA LEU A 64 12.44 -28.91 -57.64
C LEU A 64 13.35 -27.86 -56.99
N LEU A 65 14.56 -27.77 -57.55
CA LEU A 65 15.60 -26.77 -57.32
C LEU A 65 15.05 -25.34 -57.16
N ASN A 66 15.49 -24.67 -56.10
CA ASN A 66 16.18 -23.39 -56.23
C ASN A 66 17.17 -23.23 -55.07
N LYS A 67 18.43 -23.02 -55.44
CA LYS A 67 19.47 -22.53 -54.55
C LYS A 67 19.23 -21.03 -54.39
N ASP A 68 19.60 -20.53 -53.21
CA ASP A 68 19.67 -19.10 -52.88
C ASP A 68 18.36 -18.47 -52.38
N LEU A 69 18.05 -18.71 -51.10
CA LEU A 69 17.84 -17.67 -50.09
C LEU A 69 17.45 -18.32 -48.74
N LEU A 70 18.05 -17.78 -47.68
CA LEU A 70 18.02 -18.27 -46.31
C LEU A 70 16.60 -18.56 -45.79
N TRP A 71 16.35 -19.82 -45.46
CA TRP A 71 15.30 -20.17 -44.51
C TRP A 71 15.84 -19.87 -43.10
N VAL A 72 15.39 -18.77 -42.50
CA VAL A 72 15.65 -18.51 -41.08
C VAL A 72 14.76 -19.43 -40.27
N GLN A 73 15.38 -20.47 -39.72
CA GLN A 73 14.78 -21.43 -38.81
C GLN A 73 14.56 -20.76 -37.44
N PHE A 74 13.45 -20.04 -37.29
CA PHE A 74 13.00 -19.54 -35.99
C PHE A 74 12.37 -20.68 -35.18
N SER A 75 13.21 -21.59 -34.68
CA SER A 75 12.82 -22.53 -33.62
C SER A 75 14.05 -22.94 -32.82
N GLY A 76 14.63 -21.97 -32.11
CA GLY A 76 15.85 -22.19 -31.33
C GLY A 76 16.01 -21.25 -30.14
N LEU A 77 14.96 -20.99 -29.36
CA LEU A 77 15.10 -20.28 -28.08
C LEU A 77 14.27 -21.00 -27.00
N HIS A 78 14.95 -21.87 -26.26
CA HIS A 78 14.94 -21.99 -24.80
C HIS A 78 15.21 -23.44 -24.35
N THR A 79 16.39 -23.97 -24.68
CA THR A 79 16.97 -25.11 -23.94
C THR A 79 18.28 -24.67 -23.31
N ASP A 80 18.26 -23.53 -22.61
CA ASP A 80 19.28 -23.22 -21.61
C ASP A 80 18.54 -23.00 -20.31
N LEU A 81 18.28 -24.14 -19.65
CA LEU A 81 17.71 -24.19 -18.32
C LEU A 81 18.81 -23.68 -17.38
N HIS A 82 18.80 -22.37 -17.14
CA HIS A 82 19.78 -21.71 -16.29
C HIS A 82 19.82 -22.43 -14.96
N ARG A 83 20.92 -23.14 -14.71
CA ARG A 83 21.11 -23.94 -13.51
C ARG A 83 20.96 -23.03 -12.29
N HIS A 84 20.22 -23.58 -11.33
CA HIS A 84 19.93 -23.12 -9.97
C HIS A 84 20.67 -21.83 -9.58
N LYS A 85 19.94 -20.71 -9.54
CA LYS A 85 20.43 -19.52 -8.83
C LYS A 85 20.60 -19.91 -7.37
N ASP A 86 21.79 -19.69 -6.84
CA ASP A 86 22.14 -20.05 -5.47
C ASP A 86 21.18 -19.37 -4.48
N ASN A 87 20.63 -20.18 -3.57
CA ASN A 87 19.83 -19.69 -2.46
C ASN A 87 20.73 -18.74 -1.65
N SER A 88 20.34 -17.47 -1.51
CA SER A 88 21.03 -16.53 -0.63
C SER A 88 21.18 -17.19 0.75
N LEU A 89 22.43 -17.34 1.22
CA LEU A 89 22.73 -17.88 2.54
C LEU A 89 22.12 -16.96 3.61
N VAL A 90 21.01 -17.37 4.20
CA VAL A 90 20.43 -16.71 5.38
C VAL A 90 21.06 -17.36 6.61
N SER A 91 22.04 -16.69 7.22
CA SER A 91 22.62 -17.12 8.48
C SER A 91 21.65 -16.81 9.62
N ILE A 92 21.30 -17.81 10.42
CA ILE A 92 20.51 -17.63 11.64
C ILE A 92 21.48 -17.17 12.73
N SER A 93 21.23 -15.99 13.30
CA SER A 93 22.01 -15.44 14.41
C SER A 93 21.50 -15.95 15.76
N ASP A 94 22.37 -15.99 16.77
CA ASP A 94 22.02 -16.40 18.14
C ASP A 94 21.27 -15.31 18.93
N GLU A 95 21.27 -14.07 18.44
CA GLU A 95 20.57 -12.94 19.07
C GLU A 95 19.05 -13.02 18.83
N PRO A 96 18.22 -12.70 19.86
CA PRO A 96 16.77 -12.71 19.69
C PRO A 96 16.30 -11.62 18.72
N ASP A 97 15.36 -11.95 17.85
CA ASP A 97 14.83 -11.00 16.87
C ASP A 97 14.08 -9.83 17.56
N THR A 98 14.19 -8.65 16.98
CA THR A 98 13.46 -7.46 17.44
C THR A 98 11.99 -7.60 17.09
N LEU A 99 11.10 -7.27 18.01
CA LEU A 99 9.66 -7.32 17.76
C LEU A 99 9.07 -5.93 17.57
N TYR A 100 8.15 -5.80 16.63
CA TYR A 100 7.41 -4.57 16.37
C TYR A 100 5.92 -4.78 16.64
N ARG A 101 5.36 -3.95 17.53
CA ARG A 101 3.92 -3.93 17.79
C ARG A 101 3.16 -3.44 16.55
N LYS A 102 3.68 -2.37 15.96
CA LYS A 102 3.07 -1.65 14.85
C LYS A 102 4.15 -1.07 13.94
N LEU A 103 3.90 -1.15 12.64
CA LEU A 103 4.71 -0.50 11.62
C LEU A 103 3.78 0.35 10.76
N SER A 104 4.02 1.66 10.74
CA SER A 104 3.26 2.61 9.93
C SER A 104 4.12 3.09 8.77
N VAL A 105 3.67 2.79 7.56
CA VAL A 105 4.27 3.28 6.31
C VAL A 105 3.40 4.41 5.79
N LEU A 106 3.94 5.62 5.78
CA LEU A 106 3.28 6.79 5.22
C LEU A 106 3.96 7.16 3.91
N VAL A 107 3.18 7.14 2.83
CA VAL A 107 3.64 7.43 1.48
C VAL A 107 3.09 8.80 1.07
N LYS A 108 3.95 9.65 0.51
CA LYS A 108 3.65 11.03 0.08
C LYS A 108 3.90 11.15 -1.41
N GLY A 109 3.00 11.77 -2.15
CA GLY A 109 3.20 12.00 -3.58
C GLY A 109 2.33 13.14 -4.11
N HIS A 110 2.64 13.62 -5.32
CA HIS A 110 1.85 14.65 -6.00
C HIS A 110 0.67 14.06 -6.77
N ASP A 111 0.82 12.85 -7.32
CA ASP A 111 -0.20 12.18 -8.12
C ASP A 111 -0.97 11.16 -7.30
N LYS A 112 -2.30 11.29 -7.25
CA LYS A 112 -3.17 10.37 -6.51
C LYS A 112 -3.17 8.97 -7.14
N THR A 113 -3.22 8.88 -8.47
CA THR A 113 -3.32 7.60 -9.19
C THR A 113 -2.12 6.70 -8.95
N VAL A 114 -0.91 7.27 -8.91
CA VAL A 114 0.33 6.55 -8.59
C VAL A 114 0.25 5.99 -7.17
N LEU A 115 -0.19 6.79 -6.20
CA LEU A 115 -0.38 6.34 -4.83
C LEU A 115 -1.42 5.22 -4.69
N ASP A 116 -2.51 5.27 -5.45
CA ASP A 116 -3.55 4.24 -5.46
C ASP A 116 -3.00 2.90 -6.00
N SER A 117 -2.21 2.96 -7.08
CA SER A 117 -1.56 1.78 -7.64
C SER A 117 -0.53 1.17 -6.69
N TYR A 118 0.23 2.03 -6.00
CA TYR A 118 1.25 1.60 -5.05
C TYR A 118 0.65 1.03 -3.76
N GLU A 119 -0.46 1.60 -3.29
CA GLU A 119 -1.25 1.05 -2.19
C GLU A 119 -1.68 -0.38 -2.49
N TYR A 120 -2.25 -0.61 -3.67
CA TYR A 120 -2.66 -1.95 -4.11
C TYR A 120 -1.48 -2.93 -4.12
N PHE A 121 -0.35 -2.51 -4.70
CA PHE A 121 0.88 -3.30 -4.72
C PHE A 121 1.38 -3.67 -3.32
N ALA A 122 1.48 -2.70 -2.41
CA ALA A 122 1.99 -2.92 -1.07
C ALA A 122 1.07 -3.81 -0.24
N VAL A 123 -0.26 -3.63 -0.36
CA VAL A 123 -1.26 -4.48 0.29
C VAL A 123 -1.18 -5.92 -0.22
N LEU A 124 -1.00 -6.12 -1.53
CA LEU A 124 -0.85 -7.44 -2.12
C LEU A 124 0.43 -8.11 -1.61
N ALA A 125 1.56 -7.42 -1.64
CA ALA A 125 2.84 -7.93 -1.14
C ALA A 125 2.76 -8.35 0.34
N ALA A 126 2.11 -7.55 1.18
CA ALA A 126 1.90 -7.89 2.59
C ALA A 126 1.05 -9.15 2.78
N LYS A 127 0.02 -9.35 1.94
CA LYS A 127 -0.83 -10.55 1.98
C LYS A 127 -0.07 -11.80 1.57
N GLU A 128 0.74 -11.73 0.52
CA GLU A 128 1.56 -12.86 0.06
C GLU A 128 2.58 -13.29 1.12
N LEU A 129 3.12 -12.33 1.89
CA LEU A 129 4.02 -12.61 3.02
C LEU A 129 3.28 -13.03 4.30
N GLY A 130 1.95 -13.05 4.31
CA GLY A 130 1.15 -13.41 5.49
C GLY A 130 1.16 -12.35 6.60
N ILE A 131 1.48 -11.09 6.28
CA ILE A 131 1.53 -10.00 7.25
C ILE A 131 0.12 -9.47 7.55
N SER A 132 -0.20 -9.31 8.84
CA SER A 132 -1.48 -8.74 9.27
C SER A 132 -1.55 -7.22 9.07
N ILE A 133 -2.46 -6.78 8.21
CA ILE A 133 -2.75 -5.36 7.94
C ILE A 133 -3.86 -4.88 8.89
N GLU A 134 -3.61 -3.81 9.65
CA GLU A 134 -4.61 -3.21 10.54
C GLU A 134 -5.60 -2.34 9.76
N LYS A 135 -5.08 -1.36 9.03
CA LYS A 135 -5.88 -0.46 8.21
C LYS A 135 -5.05 0.21 7.13
N VAL A 136 -5.74 0.55 6.05
CA VAL A 136 -5.25 1.40 4.98
C VAL A 136 -6.12 2.64 4.96
N HIS A 137 -5.52 3.82 5.03
CA HIS A 137 -6.29 5.07 5.06
C HIS A 137 -5.60 6.22 4.32
N GLU A 138 -6.42 7.18 3.90
CA GLU A 138 -6.03 8.43 3.27
C GLU A 138 -6.05 9.57 4.29
N PRO A 139 -4.88 10.02 4.81
CA PRO A 139 -4.82 11.27 5.55
C PRO A 139 -5.23 12.45 4.65
N PRO A 140 -5.76 13.54 5.23
CA PRO A 140 -6.15 14.72 4.47
C PRO A 140 -4.96 15.30 3.71
N ARG A 141 -5.14 15.52 2.40
CA ARG A 141 -4.13 16.13 1.53
C ARG A 141 -3.77 17.54 1.98
N LYS A 142 -2.52 17.94 1.75
CA LYS A 142 -2.06 19.31 1.99
C LYS A 142 -1.96 20.05 0.66
N ILE A 143 -2.41 21.30 0.66
CA ILE A 143 -2.37 22.20 -0.49
C ILE A 143 -1.61 23.44 -0.06
N GLU A 144 -0.41 23.63 -0.61
CA GLU A 144 0.42 24.79 -0.33
C GLU A 144 0.32 25.76 -1.50
N ARG A 145 -0.01 27.02 -1.22
CA ARG A 145 -0.22 28.05 -2.24
C ARG A 145 0.76 29.19 -2.04
N PHE A 146 1.46 29.55 -3.11
CA PHE A 146 2.42 30.65 -3.13
C PHE A 146 2.04 31.64 -4.24
N THR A 147 2.29 32.93 -4.02
CA THR A 147 2.00 33.95 -5.04
C THR A 147 3.25 34.75 -5.36
N LEU A 148 3.62 34.80 -6.63
CA LEU A 148 4.78 35.54 -7.12
C LEU A 148 4.34 36.65 -8.08
N LEU A 149 5.21 37.63 -8.30
CA LEU A 149 4.99 38.65 -9.33
C LEU A 149 5.12 38.01 -10.72
N LYS A 150 4.23 38.39 -11.64
CA LYS A 150 4.31 37.93 -13.03
C LYS A 150 5.42 38.65 -13.82
N SER A 151 5.59 39.94 -13.55
CA SER A 151 6.61 40.78 -14.18
C SER A 151 7.90 40.81 -13.37
N ILE A 152 9.03 41.00 -14.07
CA ILE A 152 10.35 41.21 -13.48
C ILE A 152 10.41 42.52 -12.69
N HIS A 153 9.72 43.59 -13.12
CA HIS A 153 9.80 44.92 -12.50
C HIS A 153 8.43 45.63 -12.40
N ILE A 154 8.27 46.44 -11.32
CA ILE A 154 7.20 47.41 -10.97
C ILE A 154 5.75 46.88 -10.83
N PHE A 155 5.31 45.91 -11.61
CA PHE A 155 3.88 45.54 -11.71
C PHE A 155 3.35 44.66 -10.56
N LYS A 156 3.07 45.25 -9.38
CA LYS A 156 2.62 44.55 -8.16
C LYS A 156 1.21 43.92 -8.22
N LYS A 157 0.31 44.48 -9.04
CA LYS A 157 -1.08 44.00 -9.19
C LYS A 157 -1.16 42.69 -9.99
N HIS A 158 -0.20 42.44 -10.87
CA HIS A 158 -0.17 41.25 -11.73
C HIS A 158 0.64 40.14 -11.04
N ARG A 159 -0.07 39.15 -10.48
CA ARG A 159 0.50 38.04 -9.73
C ARG A 159 0.17 36.70 -10.37
N VAL A 160 1.06 35.73 -10.22
CA VAL A 160 0.85 34.32 -10.55
C VAL A 160 0.71 33.55 -9.25
N GLN A 161 -0.32 32.69 -9.16
CA GLN A 161 -0.52 31.80 -8.03
C GLN A 161 0.00 30.41 -8.42
N TYR A 162 0.85 29.84 -7.59
CA TYR A 162 1.37 28.49 -7.70
C TYR A 162 0.75 27.64 -6.59
N GLU A 163 0.47 26.37 -6.89
CA GLU A 163 -0.08 25.41 -5.94
C GLU A 163 0.73 24.12 -5.98
N MET A 164 1.13 23.64 -4.80
CA MET A 164 1.72 22.32 -4.61
C MET A 164 0.72 21.45 -3.85
N ARG A 165 0.31 20.33 -4.45
CA ARG A 165 -0.61 19.36 -3.84
C ARG A 165 0.17 18.16 -3.36
N THR A 166 0.01 17.79 -2.10
CA THR A 166 0.60 16.56 -1.55
C THR A 166 -0.51 15.65 -1.05
N HIS A 167 -0.59 14.47 -1.65
CA HIS A 167 -1.48 13.38 -1.26
C HIS A 167 -0.73 12.41 -0.35
N TYR A 168 -1.49 11.73 0.51
CA TYR A 168 -0.96 10.83 1.53
C TYR A 168 -1.68 9.49 1.48
N ARG A 169 -0.92 8.41 1.65
CA ARG A 169 -1.42 7.07 1.95
C ARG A 169 -0.74 6.54 3.18
N CYS A 170 -1.50 5.93 4.08
CA CYS A 170 -0.96 5.34 5.29
C CYS A 170 -1.38 3.88 5.39
N LEU A 171 -0.37 3.00 5.43
CA LEU A 171 -0.49 1.57 5.61
C LEU A 171 -0.02 1.22 7.02
N GLU A 172 -0.89 0.58 7.80
CA GLU A 172 -0.58 0.16 9.16
C GLU A 172 -0.54 -1.36 9.26
N LEU A 173 0.61 -1.90 9.67
CA LEU A 173 0.84 -3.32 9.87
C LEU A 173 0.98 -3.62 11.37
N LYS A 174 0.54 -4.82 11.77
CA LYS A 174 0.57 -5.32 13.14
C LYS A 174 1.43 -6.58 13.25
N HIS A 175 1.96 -6.80 14.45
CA HIS A 175 2.63 -8.06 14.84
C HIS A 175 3.73 -8.48 13.87
N LEU A 176 4.81 -7.70 13.82
CA LEU A 176 5.94 -7.95 12.93
C LEU A 176 7.20 -8.33 13.70
N THR A 177 8.02 -9.18 13.10
CA THR A 177 9.40 -9.44 13.53
C THR A 177 10.37 -8.51 12.79
N GLY A 178 11.61 -8.40 13.27
CA GLY A 178 12.64 -7.53 12.71
C GLY A 178 13.01 -7.97 11.32
N SER A 179 13.38 -9.24 11.20
CA SER A 179 13.65 -9.93 9.93
C SER A 179 12.53 -9.73 8.88
N THR A 180 11.28 -10.01 9.25
CA THR A 180 10.13 -9.87 8.35
C THR A 180 9.91 -8.42 7.91
N ALA A 181 10.02 -7.48 8.86
CA ALA A 181 9.88 -6.06 8.55
C ALA A 181 10.96 -5.60 7.57
N ASP A 182 12.20 -6.04 7.75
CA ASP A 182 13.30 -5.61 6.89
C ASP A 182 13.17 -6.16 5.47
N VAL A 183 12.80 -7.44 5.29
CA VAL A 183 12.50 -8.02 3.96
C VAL A 183 11.36 -7.29 3.27
N TYR A 184 10.27 -7.02 4.00
CA TYR A 184 9.11 -6.31 3.44
C TYR A 184 9.47 -4.87 3.04
N LEU A 185 10.21 -4.16 3.90
CA LEU A 185 10.64 -2.79 3.64
C LEU A 185 11.62 -2.73 2.46
N GLU A 186 12.56 -3.66 2.36
CA GLU A 186 13.50 -3.77 1.25
C GLU A 186 12.76 -3.95 -0.08
N TYR A 187 11.77 -4.85 -0.12
CA TYR A 187 10.96 -5.08 -1.33
C TYR A 187 10.18 -3.83 -1.76
N ILE A 188 9.57 -3.14 -0.79
CA ILE A 188 8.76 -1.94 -1.05
C ILE A 188 9.63 -0.74 -1.44
N GLN A 189 10.74 -0.50 -0.74
CA GLN A 189 11.66 0.59 -1.04
C GLN A 189 12.24 0.49 -2.45
N ARG A 190 12.55 -0.73 -2.89
CA ARG A 190 13.09 -0.97 -4.25
C ARG A 190 12.09 -0.68 -5.35
N ASN A 191 10.80 -0.90 -5.10
CA ASN A 191 9.73 -0.69 -6.08
C ASN A 191 9.01 0.65 -5.88
N LEU A 192 9.62 1.59 -5.14
CA LEU A 192 9.04 2.90 -4.92
C LEU A 192 9.03 3.71 -6.22
N PRO A 193 7.88 4.20 -6.70
CA PRO A 193 7.82 4.98 -7.93
C PRO A 193 8.47 6.35 -7.76
N GLU A 194 8.91 6.92 -8.87
CA GLU A 194 9.50 8.26 -8.91
C GLU A 194 8.50 9.33 -8.47
N GLY A 195 9.00 10.40 -7.83
CA GLY A 195 8.14 11.48 -7.32
C GLY A 195 7.31 11.12 -6.09
N VAL A 196 7.55 9.95 -5.49
CA VAL A 196 6.92 9.48 -4.26
C VAL A 196 7.97 9.34 -3.15
N ALA A 197 7.65 9.85 -1.97
CA ALA A 197 8.48 9.75 -0.77
C ALA A 197 7.82 8.86 0.27
N MET A 198 8.63 8.17 1.08
CA MET A 198 8.13 7.24 2.09
C MET A 198 8.71 7.56 3.48
N GLU A 199 7.85 7.53 4.49
CA GLU A 199 8.17 7.69 5.91
C GLU A 199 7.77 6.44 6.67
N ILE A 200 8.71 5.85 7.41
CA ILE A 200 8.49 4.61 8.16
C ILE A 200 8.56 4.92 9.65
N LYS A 201 7.52 4.56 10.39
CA LYS A 201 7.49 4.63 11.86
C LYS A 201 7.41 3.22 12.42
N LYS A 202 8.43 2.81 13.17
CA LYS A 202 8.53 1.48 13.80
C LYS A 202 8.25 1.60 15.30
N THR A 203 7.24 0.90 15.82
CA THR A 203 6.97 0.81 17.28
C THR A 203 7.55 -0.48 17.83
N LYS A 204 8.75 -0.41 18.42
CA LYS A 204 9.45 -1.55 19.03
C LYS A 204 8.75 -2.05 20.30
N LEU A 205 8.81 -3.36 20.51
CA LEU A 205 8.43 -4.03 21.76
C LEU A 205 9.70 -4.34 22.54
N GLU A 206 9.86 -3.69 23.69
CA GLU A 206 11.00 -3.89 24.58
C GLU A 206 10.53 -4.42 25.93
N LYS A 207 11.37 -5.24 26.56
CA LYS A 207 11.15 -5.69 27.94
C LYS A 207 11.53 -4.57 28.90
N LEU A 208 11.02 -4.65 30.13
CA LEU A 208 11.45 -3.72 31.18
C LEU A 208 12.97 -3.85 31.40
N PRO A 209 13.69 -2.73 31.51
CA PRO A 209 15.12 -2.76 31.76
C PRO A 209 15.41 -3.35 33.13
N GLU A 210 16.57 -4.01 33.26
CA GLU A 210 16.93 -4.85 34.42
C GLU A 210 16.86 -4.10 35.76
N HIS A 211 17.27 -2.84 35.78
CA HIS A 211 17.32 -2.02 37.00
C HIS A 211 15.94 -1.59 37.52
N ILE A 212 14.90 -1.67 36.70
CA ILE A 212 13.51 -1.38 37.12
C ILE A 212 12.84 -2.65 37.64
N GLN A 213 13.26 -3.83 37.16
CA GLN A 213 12.62 -5.10 37.54
C GLN A 213 12.79 -5.42 39.02
N LYS A 214 13.95 -5.10 39.59
CA LYS A 214 14.23 -5.27 41.01
C LYS A 214 14.71 -3.96 41.58
N PRO A 215 14.02 -3.39 42.58
CA PRO A 215 14.50 -2.17 43.20
C PRO A 215 15.83 -2.41 43.91
N VAL A 216 16.65 -1.38 44.00
CA VAL A 216 18.01 -1.46 44.55
C VAL A 216 17.99 -1.82 46.04
N TRP A 217 16.97 -1.39 46.78
CA TRP A 217 16.85 -1.59 48.23
C TRP A 217 16.67 -3.05 48.64
N ASP A 218 16.14 -3.91 47.79
CA ASP A 218 16.03 -5.35 48.08
C ASP A 218 17.40 -6.05 48.06
N LYS A 219 18.37 -5.53 47.28
CA LYS A 219 19.73 -6.07 47.22
C LYS A 219 20.53 -5.75 48.47
N LEU A 220 20.33 -4.56 49.05
CA LEU A 220 21.05 -4.13 50.26
C LEU A 220 20.75 -5.04 51.45
N LEU A 221 19.49 -5.43 51.63
CA LEU A 221 19.05 -6.33 52.70
C LEU A 221 19.71 -7.73 52.59
N SER A 222 19.87 -8.25 51.37
CA SER A 222 20.50 -9.57 51.16
C SER A 222 22.02 -9.61 51.40
N VAL A 223 22.72 -8.48 51.28
CA VAL A 223 24.17 -8.38 51.52
C VAL A 223 24.46 -8.29 53.03
N GLU A 224 23.58 -7.66 53.81
CA GLU A 224 23.74 -7.54 55.27
C GLU A 224 23.46 -8.88 56.00
N GLU A 225 22.52 -9.68 55.49
CA GLU A 225 22.22 -11.02 56.04
C GLU A 225 23.33 -12.05 55.75
N THR A 226 24.03 -11.92 54.62
CA THR A 226 25.14 -12.83 54.25
C THR A 226 26.46 -12.47 54.94
N ALA A 227 26.68 -11.20 55.28
CA ALA A 227 27.86 -10.74 56.03
C ALA A 227 27.80 -11.04 57.55
N SER A 228 26.63 -11.36 58.09
CA SER A 228 26.43 -11.64 59.53
C SER A 228 26.41 -13.14 59.88
N THR A 229 26.49 -14.03 58.88
CA THR A 229 26.48 -15.50 59.05
C THR A 229 27.87 -16.15 58.88
N SER A 230 28.94 -15.35 58.76
CA SER A 230 30.34 -15.82 58.74
C SER A 230 31.09 -15.41 60.01
#